data_AF-A0A6N9QI27-F1
#
_entry.id   AF-A0A6N9QI27-F1
#
_cell.length_a   1.000
_cell.length_b   1.000
_cell.length_c   1.000
_cell.angle_alpha   90.00
_cell.angle_beta   90.00
_cell.angle_gamma   90.00
#
_symmetry.space_group_name_H-M   'P 1'
#
loop_
_entity.id
_entity.type
_entity.pdbx_description
1 polymer ?
#
loop_
_entity_poly.entity_id
_entity_poly.type
_entity_poly.pdbx_seq_one_letter_code
_entity_poly.pdbx_strand_id
1 'polypeptide(L)' 'MTEYRRSAHCVYDIKYHMVWTTKYRKAVLTGQIVRRAREVIRRVWCDKKSHNKLLVVSYPIHLG' A
#
# COMPACT_ATOMS: atom_id res chain seq x y z
N MET A 1 -4.02 -4.59 20.54
CA MET A 1 -5.29 -3.86 20.75
C MET A 1 -5.61 -3.15 19.45
N THR A 2 -6.69 -3.52 18.75
CA THR A 2 -7.04 -2.97 17.43
C THR A 2 -7.47 -1.51 17.61
N GLU A 3 -6.74 -0.55 17.02
CA GLU A 3 -7.11 0.87 17.08
C GLU A 3 -8.37 1.12 16.24
N TYR A 4 -9.54 1.05 16.88
CA TYR A 4 -10.80 1.42 16.26
C TYR A 4 -10.86 2.93 16.07
N ARG A 5 -11.09 3.39 14.83
CA ARG A 5 -11.27 4.81 14.54
C ARG A 5 -12.68 5.23 14.92
N ARG A 6 -12.81 6.40 15.55
CA ARG A 6 -14.10 6.99 15.92
C ARG A 6 -14.31 8.28 15.15
N SER A 7 -15.47 8.41 14.52
CA SER A 7 -16.06 9.65 14.04
C SER A 7 -17.18 10.06 15.01
N ALA A 8 -17.70 11.28 14.87
CA ALA A 8 -18.74 11.83 15.75
C ALA A 8 -19.95 10.89 15.96
N HIS A 9 -20.27 10.05 14.98
CA HIS A 9 -21.43 9.14 15.04
C HIS A 9 -21.12 7.67 14.68
N CYS A 10 -19.85 7.31 14.44
CA CYS A 10 -19.50 5.94 13.99
C CYS A 10 -18.15 5.48 14.53
N VAL A 11 -18.06 4.21 14.94
CA VAL A 11 -16.79 3.53 15.25
C VAL A 11 -16.53 2.48 14.18
N TYR A 12 -15.36 2.51 13.53
CA TYR A 12 -15.04 1.61 12.43
C TYR A 12 -13.58 1.16 12.44
N ASP A 13 -13.35 -0.06 11.95
CA ASP A 13 -12.05 -0.62 11.60
C ASP A 13 -12.12 -1.07 10.14
N ILE A 14 -11.58 -0.26 9.23
CA ILE A 14 -11.61 -0.58 7.80
C ILE A 14 -10.23 -1.08 7.43
N LYS A 15 -10.11 -2.33 6.99
CA LYS A 15 -8.85 -2.92 6.50
C LYS A 15 -8.92 -3.03 5.00
N TYR A 16 -7.91 -2.52 4.31
CA TYR A 16 -7.84 -2.55 2.85
C TYR A 16 -6.77 -3.54 2.39
N HIS A 17 -7.09 -4.31 1.34
CA HIS A 17 -6.14 -5.14 0.60
C HIS A 17 -6.02 -4.57 -0.81
N MET A 18 -4.99 -3.76 -1.05
CA MET A 18 -4.78 -3.14 -2.37
C MET A 18 -3.64 -3.84 -3.09
N VAL A 19 -3.94 -4.38 -4.26
CA VAL A 19 -2.97 -5.01 -5.15
C VAL A 19 -2.92 -4.19 -6.44
N TRP A 20 -1.73 -3.95 -6.95
CA TRP A 20 -1.53 -3.22 -8.20
C TRP A 20 -0.42 -3.84 -9.04
N THR A 21 -0.46 -3.61 -10.35
CA THR A 21 0.52 -4.11 -11.31
C THR A 21 0.93 -2.99 -12.28
N THR A 22 2.06 -3.17 -12.96
CA THR A 22 2.56 -2.21 -13.95
C THR A 22 1.76 -2.28 -15.24
N LYS A 23 1.77 -1.19 -16.00
CA LYS A 23 1.22 -1.18 -17.36
C LYS A 23 1.88 -2.29 -18.17
N TYR A 24 1.06 -3.09 -18.85
CA TYR A 24 1.49 -4.27 -19.62
C TYR A 24 2.19 -5.37 -18.81
N ARG A 25 2.03 -5.41 -17.48
CA ARG A 25 2.58 -6.48 -16.61
C ARG A 25 4.09 -6.68 -16.74
N LYS A 26 4.82 -5.65 -17.20
CA LYS A 26 6.27 -5.74 -17.37
C LYS A 26 6.94 -5.86 -15.99
N ALA A 27 7.93 -6.73 -15.87
CA ALA A 27 8.75 -6.92 -14.67
C ALA A 27 9.74 -5.76 -14.44
N VAL A 28 9.26 -4.52 -14.53
CA VAL A 28 10.05 -3.29 -14.28
C VAL A 28 10.14 -2.94 -12.81
N LEU A 29 9.34 -3.58 -11.96
CA LEU A 29 9.40 -3.46 -10.50
C LEU A 29 10.52 -4.35 -9.97
N THR A 30 11.77 -4.02 -10.30
CA THR A 30 12.97 -4.70 -9.79
C THR A 30 13.97 -3.69 -9.23
N GLY A 31 14.79 -4.16 -8.27
CA GLY A 31 15.89 -3.39 -7.68
C GLY A 31 15.46 -2.04 -7.08
N GLN A 32 16.10 -0.97 -7.54
CA GLN A 32 15.92 0.39 -7.00
C GLN A 32 14.52 0.96 -7.24
N ILE A 33 13.85 0.56 -8.33
CA ILE A 33 12.52 1.06 -8.71
C ILE A 33 11.49 0.67 -7.65
N VAL A 34 11.54 -0.57 -7.15
CA VAL A 34 10.65 -1.04 -6.06
C VAL A 34 10.90 -0.25 -4.79
N ARG A 35 12.17 0.00 -4.46
CA ARG A 35 12.53 0.74 -3.25
C ARG A 35 11.99 2.17 -3.30
N ARG A 36 12.14 2.85 -4.44
CA ARG A 36 11.62 4.20 -4.66
C ARG A 36 10.09 4.23 -4.67
N ALA A 37 9.44 3.28 -5.33
CA ALA A 37 7.98 3.18 -5.34
C ALA A 37 7.43 2.99 -3.91
N ARG A 38 8.02 2.08 -3.12
CA ARG A 38 7.64 1.89 -1.70
C ARG A 38 7.84 3.15 -0.88
N GLU A 39 8.93 3.88 -1.11
CA GLU A 39 9.20 5.15 -0.42
C GLU A 39 8.15 6.21 -0.76
N VAL A 40 7.81 6.37 -2.04
CA VAL A 40 6.77 7.33 -2.47
C VAL A 40 5.43 6.98 -1.86
N ILE A 41 5.02 5.71 -1.90
CA ILE A 41 3.76 5.25 -1.30
C ILE A 41 3.74 5.53 0.21
N ARG A 42 4.84 5.22 0.91
CA ARG A 42 4.97 5.52 2.34
C ARG A 42 4.94 7.02 2.63
N ARG A 43 5.58 7.86 1.81
CA ARG A 43 5.59 9.32 1.98
C ARG A 43 4.19 9.91 1.80
N VAL A 44 3.51 9.58 0.70
CA VAL A 44 2.13 10.03 0.44
C VAL A 44 1.20 9.61 1.56
N TRP A 45 1.46 8.44 2.16
CA TRP A 45 0.63 7.96 3.25
C TRP A 45 0.95 8.62 4.60
N CYS A 46 2.22 8.73 4.96
CA CYS A 46 2.62 9.35 6.22
C CYS A 46 2.12 10.79 6.33
N ASP A 47 2.08 11.51 5.20
CA ASP A 47 1.53 12.87 5.11
C ASP A 47 0.01 12.91 5.43
N LYS A 48 -0.74 11.88 5.04
CA LYS A 48 -2.21 11.83 5.15
C LYS A 48 -2.75 11.28 6.49
N LYS A 49 -1.91 11.17 7.53
CA LYS A 49 -2.28 10.80 8.93
C LYS A 49 -3.29 9.65 9.08
N SER A 50 -3.17 8.58 8.30
CA SER A 50 -4.05 7.41 8.45
C SER A 50 -3.20 6.18 8.77
N HIS A 51 -3.10 5.82 10.05
CA HIS A 51 -2.35 4.67 10.59
C HIS A 51 -2.90 3.29 10.19
N ASN A 52 -3.54 3.19 9.03
CA ASN A 52 -3.99 1.89 8.54
C ASN A 52 -2.80 1.20 7.86
N LYS A 53 -2.69 -0.12 7.99
CA LYS A 53 -1.55 -0.88 7.48
C LYS A 53 -1.99 -1.57 6.20
N LEU A 54 -1.80 -0.93 5.05
CA LEU A 54 -2.10 -1.48 3.72
C LEU A 54 -0.90 -2.34 3.41
N LEU A 55 -1.15 -3.62 3.26
CA LEU A 55 -0.16 -4.53 2.75
C LEU A 55 0.01 -4.22 1.27
N VAL A 56 1.02 -3.40 0.95
CA VAL A 56 1.41 -3.14 -0.44
C VAL A 56 2.15 -4.37 -0.94
N VAL A 57 1.42 -5.28 -1.59
CA VAL A 57 1.98 -6.44 -2.27
C VAL A 57 2.18 -6.07 -3.73
N SER A 58 3.43 -5.79 -4.11
CA SER A 58 3.84 -5.74 -5.51
C SER A 58 4.21 -7.16 -5.94
N TYR A 59 3.45 -7.77 -6.86
CA TYR A 59 3.80 -9.06 -7.44
C TYR A 59 4.81 -8.86 -8.59
N PRO A 60 6.08 -9.27 -8.44
CA PRO A 60 6.95 -9.44 -9.60
C PRO A 60 6.43 -10.65 -10.38
N ILE A 61 5.98 -10.42 -11.61
CA ILE A 61 5.62 -11.51 -12.50
C ILE A 61 6.94 -12.11 -13.00
N HIS A 62 7.49 -13.06 -12.23
CA HIS A 62 8.53 -13.96 -12.68
C HIS A 62 7.86 -15.00 -13.59
N LEU A 63 7.63 -14.65 -14.85
CA LEU A 63 7.37 -15.63 -15.89
C LEU A 63 8.76 -16.06 -16.40
N GLY A 64 9.04 -17.36 -16.28
CA GLY A 64 10.30 -18.00 -16.67
C GLY A 64 10.57 -18.03 -18.17
#